data_AF-A0A847CB91-F1
#
_entry.id   AF-A0A847CB91-F1
#
_cell.length_a   1.000
_cell.length_b   1.000
_cell.length_c   1.000
_cell.angle_alpha   90.00
_cell.angle_beta   90.00
_cell.angle_gamma   90.00
#
_symmetry.space_group_name_H-M   'P 1'
#
loop_
_entity.id
_entity.type
_entity.pdbx_description
1 polymer ?
#
loop_
_entity_poly.entity_id
_entity_poly.type
_entity_poly.pdbx_seq_one_letter_code
_entity_poly.pdbx_strand_id
1 'polypeptide(L)'
;IQIGNEITNGCLWEVCKLTGEGSPREGYDSLAAILKAGIRAVREKSRAEIVLHLENSGNNPLWREWFDEITARDVDFDIIGASYYPFWHGSFSNLKKNLDDMAERYKKDIMIVETAYAFTNEPYKTKKGEIELVIRGDMKLSDGSEPPYPLTKEGQVSFVRDLLSLAGTIKGMKGVYYWEPAWLPLKGSTWATAAARRYMDEEYKAGGNEWANQCIFDYGGNATPALNEFKRANFGY
;
A
#
# COMPACT_ATOMS: atom_id res chain seq x y z
N ILE A 1 2.21 -9.52 12.04
CA ILE A 1 0.77 -9.15 12.13
C ILE A 1 0.66 -7.66 11.98
N GLN A 2 -0.16 -7.21 11.03
CA GLN A 2 -0.43 -5.79 10.82
C GLN A 2 -1.58 -5.35 11.73
N ILE A 3 -1.41 -4.26 12.48
CA ILE A 3 -2.44 -3.73 13.37
C ILE A 3 -2.96 -2.41 12.78
N GLY A 4 -4.07 -2.50 12.06
CA GLY A 4 -4.59 -1.45 11.18
C GLY A 4 -4.12 -1.62 9.73
N ASN A 5 -4.74 -0.91 8.79
CA ASN A 5 -4.33 -0.83 7.39
C ASN A 5 -4.42 0.64 6.96
N GLU A 6 -3.33 1.21 6.45
CA GLU A 6 -3.28 2.60 5.97
C GLU A 6 -3.89 3.60 6.98
N ILE A 7 -3.41 3.54 8.23
CA ILE A 7 -3.99 4.29 9.37
C ILE A 7 -3.42 5.70 9.54
N THR A 8 -3.00 6.32 8.43
CA THR A 8 -2.43 7.68 8.40
C THR A 8 -3.40 8.72 8.93
N ASN A 9 -4.71 8.48 8.80
CA ASN A 9 -5.78 9.32 9.34
C ASN A 9 -6.49 8.66 10.54
N GLY A 10 -5.84 7.68 11.17
CA GLY A 10 -6.40 6.90 12.26
C GLY A 10 -7.26 5.72 11.79
N CYS A 11 -8.10 5.18 12.68
CA CYS A 11 -8.95 4.02 12.40
C CYS A 11 -10.21 4.00 13.28
N LEU A 12 -11.10 3.02 13.10
CA LEU A 12 -12.32 2.82 13.92
C LEU A 12 -13.09 4.12 14.16
N TRP A 13 -13.42 4.82 13.07
CA TRP A 13 -13.98 6.15 13.16
C TRP A 13 -15.37 6.16 13.84
N GLU A 14 -15.67 7.18 14.63
CA GLU A 14 -14.88 8.41 14.85
C GLU A 14 -13.88 8.31 16.04
N VAL A 15 -13.79 7.16 16.73
CA VAL A 15 -13.08 7.04 18.03
C VAL A 15 -11.58 7.26 17.93
N CYS A 16 -10.93 6.69 16.91
CA CYS A 16 -9.48 6.79 16.74
C CYS A 16 -9.10 7.53 15.45
N LYS A 17 -9.96 8.47 15.03
CA LYS A 17 -9.68 9.36 13.89
C LYS A 17 -8.64 10.41 14.27
N LEU A 18 -7.73 10.71 13.35
CA LEU A 18 -6.84 11.85 13.47
C LEU A 18 -7.46 13.06 12.76
N THR A 19 -7.48 14.22 13.44
CA THR A 19 -8.17 15.42 12.96
C THR A 19 -7.32 16.68 13.11
N GLY A 20 -7.72 17.74 12.40
CA GLY A 20 -7.06 19.04 12.45
C GLY A 20 -6.03 19.25 11.33
N GLU A 21 -5.67 20.50 11.13
CA GLU A 21 -4.67 20.95 10.13
C GLU A 21 -3.30 21.22 10.77
N GLY A 22 -3.21 21.14 12.10
CA GLY A 22 -1.98 21.31 12.86
C GLY A 22 -1.05 20.10 12.75
N SER A 23 0.22 20.31 13.10
CA SER A 23 1.21 19.26 13.28
C SER A 23 1.79 19.37 14.71
N PRO A 24 1.55 18.39 15.59
CA PRO A 24 0.81 17.16 15.34
C PRO A 24 -0.70 17.37 15.20
N ARG A 25 -1.36 16.48 14.44
CA ARG A 25 -2.82 16.34 14.44
C ARG A 25 -3.35 15.88 15.79
N GLU A 26 -4.63 16.09 16.04
CA GLU A 26 -5.32 15.65 17.25
C GLU A 26 -5.72 14.15 17.15
N GLY A 27 -5.97 13.50 18.29
CA GLY A 27 -6.52 12.14 18.36
C GLY A 27 -5.50 11.01 18.57
N TYR A 28 -4.20 11.31 18.64
CA TYR A 28 -3.15 10.28 18.84
C TYR A 28 -3.26 9.51 20.17
N ASP A 29 -3.84 10.08 21.23
CA ASP A 29 -4.05 9.37 22.49
C ASP A 29 -5.00 8.17 22.32
N SER A 30 -6.14 8.40 21.66
CA SER A 30 -7.12 7.35 21.35
C SER A 30 -6.55 6.32 20.39
N LEU A 31 -5.81 6.76 19.37
CA LEU A 31 -5.15 5.87 18.43
C LEU A 31 -4.09 5.00 19.10
N ALA A 32 -3.21 5.57 19.93
CA ALA A 32 -2.20 4.82 20.66
C ALA A 32 -2.83 3.81 21.63
N ALA A 33 -3.93 4.18 22.30
CA ALA A 33 -4.64 3.27 23.20
C ALA A 33 -5.16 2.03 22.46
N ILE A 34 -5.77 2.19 21.29
CA ILE A 34 -6.29 1.04 20.52
C ILE A 34 -5.16 0.19 19.92
N LEU A 35 -4.09 0.82 19.45
CA LEU A 35 -2.92 0.10 18.92
C LEU A 35 -2.28 -0.74 20.02
N LYS A 36 -2.06 -0.19 21.22
CA LYS A 36 -1.56 -0.93 22.38
C LYS A 36 -2.45 -2.12 22.75
N ALA A 37 -3.78 -1.97 22.66
CA ALA A 37 -4.70 -3.06 22.94
C ALA A 37 -4.55 -4.21 21.93
N GLY A 38 -4.47 -3.90 20.63
CA GLY A 38 -4.22 -4.89 19.58
C GLY A 38 -2.84 -5.56 19.73
N ILE A 39 -1.81 -4.77 20.01
CA ILE A 39 -0.43 -5.26 20.20
C ILE A 39 -0.38 -6.23 21.37
N ARG A 40 -0.94 -5.85 22.52
CA ARG A 40 -1.00 -6.72 23.70
C ARG A 40 -1.63 -8.06 23.37
N ALA A 41 -2.75 -8.08 22.65
CA ALA A 41 -3.40 -9.32 22.24
C ALA A 41 -2.50 -10.19 21.36
N VAL A 42 -1.75 -9.60 20.42
CA VAL A 42 -0.81 -10.35 19.58
C VAL A 42 0.36 -10.91 20.40
N ARG A 43 0.95 -10.09 21.27
CA ARG A 43 2.08 -10.50 22.13
C ARG A 43 1.70 -11.60 23.12
N GLU A 44 0.47 -11.60 23.62
CA GLU A 44 -0.06 -12.66 24.51
C GLU A 44 -0.28 -14.00 23.79
N LYS A 45 -0.48 -13.99 22.47
CA LYS A 45 -0.89 -15.18 21.71
C LYS A 45 0.15 -15.69 20.72
N SER A 46 1.15 -14.90 20.39
CA SER A 46 2.15 -15.27 19.38
C SER A 46 3.46 -14.52 19.58
N ARG A 47 4.49 -14.95 18.85
CA ARG A 47 5.77 -14.22 18.70
C ARG A 47 5.84 -13.45 17.38
N ALA A 48 4.69 -13.20 16.74
CA ALA A 48 4.67 -12.49 15.48
C ALA A 48 5.17 -11.04 15.66
N GLU A 49 5.94 -10.57 14.70
CA GLU A 49 6.34 -9.17 14.64
C GLU A 49 5.14 -8.29 14.33
N ILE A 50 5.10 -7.08 14.89
CA ILE A 50 4.03 -6.10 14.75
C ILE A 50 4.39 -5.11 13.65
N VAL A 51 3.51 -4.97 12.66
CA VAL A 51 3.61 -3.99 11.59
C VAL A 51 2.58 -2.88 11.83
N LEU A 52 3.04 -1.63 11.83
CA LEU A 52 2.16 -0.46 11.69
C LEU A 52 2.26 0.04 10.25
N HIS A 53 1.12 0.16 9.57
CA HIS A 53 1.05 0.35 8.13
C HIS A 53 0.42 1.69 7.75
N LEU A 54 1.17 2.51 7.01
CA LEU A 54 0.73 3.79 6.43
C LEU A 54 0.87 3.79 4.89
N GLU A 55 0.01 4.57 4.25
CA GLU A 55 0.09 4.97 2.84
C GLU A 55 0.83 6.32 2.69
N ASN A 56 0.82 6.93 1.49
CA ASN A 56 1.51 8.21 1.24
C ASN A 56 3.02 8.15 1.52
N SER A 57 3.67 7.04 1.18
CA SER A 57 5.06 6.74 1.57
C SER A 57 6.15 7.64 0.95
N GLY A 58 5.79 8.60 0.10
CA GLY A 58 6.70 9.68 -0.34
C GLY A 58 6.60 10.96 0.50
N ASN A 59 5.61 11.06 1.40
CA ASN A 59 5.37 12.23 2.25
C ASN A 59 6.07 12.07 3.61
N ASN A 60 7.36 12.40 3.66
CA ASN A 60 8.16 12.26 4.87
C ASN A 60 7.69 13.11 6.06
N PRO A 61 7.30 14.39 5.91
CA PRO A 61 6.76 15.17 7.02
C PRO A 61 5.55 14.52 7.70
N LEU A 62 4.61 13.98 6.91
CA LEU A 62 3.44 13.28 7.41
C LEU A 62 3.80 12.02 8.21
N TRP A 63 4.74 11.23 7.69
CA TRP A 63 5.22 10.02 8.35
C TRP A 63 5.98 10.32 9.64
N ARG A 64 6.84 11.35 9.63
CA ARG A 64 7.54 11.80 10.84
C ARG A 64 6.58 12.21 11.93
N GLU A 65 5.60 13.05 11.63
CA GLU A 65 4.57 13.41 12.61
C GLU A 65 3.91 12.17 13.20
N TRP A 66 3.41 11.27 12.35
CA TRP A 66 2.65 10.11 12.80
C TRP A 66 3.49 9.19 13.69
N PHE A 67 4.71 8.86 13.27
CA PHE A 67 5.58 7.96 14.04
C PHE A 67 6.22 8.63 15.25
N ASP A 68 6.47 9.95 15.24
CA ASP A 68 6.90 10.70 16.43
C ASP A 68 5.82 10.63 17.51
N GLU A 69 4.56 10.87 17.15
CA GLU A 69 3.44 10.88 18.11
C GLU A 69 3.11 9.48 18.66
N ILE A 70 3.19 8.44 17.82
CA ILE A 70 2.97 7.05 18.25
C ILE A 70 4.13 6.53 19.10
N THR A 71 5.38 6.92 18.78
CA THR A 71 6.56 6.57 19.58
C THR A 71 6.56 7.30 20.92
N ALA A 72 6.21 8.59 20.96
CA ALA A 72 6.11 9.38 22.19
C ALA A 72 5.07 8.83 23.18
N ARG A 73 4.15 7.99 22.68
CA ARG A 73 3.14 7.29 23.48
C ARG A 73 3.52 5.85 23.79
N ASP A 74 4.76 5.42 23.61
CA ASP A 74 5.24 4.07 23.94
C ASP A 74 4.43 2.94 23.26
N VAL A 75 4.04 3.12 22.00
CA VAL A 75 3.44 2.01 21.23
C VAL A 75 4.55 1.06 20.76
N ASP A 76 4.53 -0.18 21.24
CA ASP A 76 5.58 -1.17 20.99
C ASP A 76 5.35 -1.97 19.69
N PHE A 77 5.83 -1.43 18.57
CA PHE A 77 5.81 -2.11 17.26
C PHE A 77 7.21 -2.43 16.75
N ASP A 78 7.31 -3.38 15.81
CA ASP A 78 8.59 -3.91 15.32
C ASP A 78 8.96 -3.34 13.94
N ILE A 79 7.96 -3.19 13.05
CA ILE A 79 8.14 -2.89 11.63
C ILE A 79 7.28 -1.70 11.20
N ILE A 80 7.87 -0.81 10.41
CA ILE A 80 7.18 0.24 9.65
C ILE A 80 6.79 -0.31 8.28
N GLY A 81 5.48 -0.42 8.03
CA GLY A 81 4.90 -0.90 6.78
C GLY A 81 4.49 0.27 5.87
N ALA A 82 4.82 0.15 4.58
CA ALA A 82 4.51 1.14 3.56
C ALA A 82 3.59 0.57 2.46
N SER A 83 2.51 1.26 2.13
CA SER A 83 1.92 1.19 0.78
C SER A 83 2.72 2.07 -0.17
N TYR A 84 3.16 1.52 -1.30
CA TYR A 84 3.78 2.29 -2.37
C TYR A 84 3.13 2.01 -3.73
N TYR A 85 2.41 3.02 -4.22
CA TYR A 85 1.90 3.06 -5.58
C TYR A 85 2.41 4.35 -6.24
N PRO A 86 3.15 4.26 -7.36
CA PRO A 86 3.85 5.41 -7.92
C PRO A 86 2.90 6.53 -8.37
N PHE A 87 1.65 6.18 -8.71
CA PHE A 87 0.60 7.11 -9.13
C PHE A 87 0.23 8.15 -8.07
N TRP A 88 0.36 7.80 -6.79
CA TRP A 88 -0.09 8.66 -5.69
C TRP A 88 1.02 9.00 -4.71
N HIS A 89 1.95 8.06 -4.45
CA HIS A 89 2.87 8.14 -3.31
C HIS A 89 4.24 8.74 -3.65
N GLY A 90 4.35 9.44 -4.77
CA GLY A 90 5.57 10.13 -5.20
C GLY A 90 6.61 9.21 -5.84
N SER A 91 7.75 9.81 -6.22
CA SER A 91 8.82 9.10 -6.93
C SER A 91 9.53 8.08 -6.04
N PHE A 92 10.29 7.16 -6.66
CA PHE A 92 11.23 6.29 -5.95
C PHE A 92 12.23 7.08 -5.09
N SER A 93 12.64 8.29 -5.50
CA SER A 93 13.50 9.14 -4.67
C SER A 93 12.80 9.59 -3.39
N ASN A 94 11.51 9.95 -3.47
CA ASN A 94 10.71 10.30 -2.31
C ASN A 94 10.54 9.09 -1.38
N LEU A 95 10.17 7.94 -1.94
CA LEU A 95 10.05 6.68 -1.20
C LEU A 95 11.35 6.35 -0.45
N LYS A 96 12.49 6.31 -1.16
CA LYS A 96 13.78 5.95 -0.55
C LYS A 96 14.15 6.90 0.58
N LYS A 97 14.07 8.21 0.34
CA LYS A 97 14.38 9.23 1.37
C LYS A 97 13.51 9.06 2.60
N ASN A 98 12.22 8.78 2.42
CA ASN A 98 11.31 8.57 3.53
C ASN A 98 11.66 7.29 4.30
N LEU A 99 11.80 6.15 3.63
CA LEU A 99 12.07 4.87 4.28
C LEU A 99 13.45 4.81 4.96
N ASP A 100 14.48 5.44 4.38
CA ASP A 100 15.80 5.60 5.01
C ASP A 100 15.69 6.40 6.32
N ASP A 101 14.95 7.51 6.31
CA ASP A 101 14.72 8.34 7.51
C ASP A 101 13.92 7.57 8.57
N MET A 102 12.87 6.83 8.19
CA MET A 102 12.10 6.00 9.12
C MET A 102 12.98 4.95 9.81
N ALA A 103 13.80 4.23 9.03
CA ALA A 103 14.72 3.22 9.54
C ALA A 103 15.77 3.84 10.47
N GLU A 104 16.34 4.98 10.09
CA GLU A 104 17.35 5.65 10.89
C GLU A 104 16.78 6.28 12.16
N ARG A 105 15.61 6.91 12.09
CA ARG A 105 15.01 7.65 13.21
C ARG A 105 14.46 6.73 14.29
N TYR A 106 13.63 5.77 13.91
CA TYR A 106 12.90 4.93 14.86
C TYR A 106 13.60 3.60 15.16
N LYS A 107 14.68 3.29 14.41
CA LYS A 107 15.43 2.04 14.54
C LYS A 107 14.52 0.81 14.43
N LYS A 108 13.55 0.88 13.53
CA LYS A 108 12.61 -0.19 13.21
C LYS A 108 12.95 -0.81 11.86
N ASP A 109 12.56 -2.07 11.69
CA ASP A 109 12.62 -2.70 10.38
C ASP A 109 11.56 -2.08 9.45
N ILE A 110 11.78 -2.22 8.14
CA ILE A 110 10.94 -1.65 7.09
C ILE A 110 10.34 -2.76 6.24
N MET A 111 9.09 -2.60 5.82
CA MET A 111 8.49 -3.42 4.77
C MET A 111 7.70 -2.54 3.82
N ILE A 112 7.71 -2.88 2.54
CA ILE A 112 6.68 -2.40 1.61
C ILE A 112 5.59 -3.48 1.60
N VAL A 113 4.44 -3.17 2.20
CA VAL A 113 3.37 -4.15 2.44
C VAL A 113 2.27 -4.11 1.39
N GLU A 114 2.24 -3.04 0.58
CA GLU A 114 1.41 -3.00 -0.63
C GLU A 114 2.13 -2.28 -1.77
N THR A 115 1.99 -2.83 -2.96
CA THR A 115 2.39 -2.19 -4.22
C THR A 115 1.74 -2.93 -5.39
N ALA A 116 1.47 -2.22 -6.48
CA ALA A 116 1.06 -2.81 -7.75
C ALA A 116 1.39 -1.87 -8.92
N TYR A 117 1.38 -2.42 -10.13
CA TYR A 117 1.58 -1.64 -11.37
C TYR A 117 0.86 -2.29 -12.54
N ALA A 118 0.25 -1.47 -13.39
CA ALA A 118 -0.56 -1.97 -14.49
C ALA A 118 0.29 -2.66 -15.57
N PHE A 119 -0.11 -3.88 -15.95
CA PHE A 119 0.46 -4.59 -17.11
C PHE A 119 -0.24 -4.22 -18.43
N THR A 120 -1.36 -3.50 -18.37
CA THR A 120 -2.13 -3.02 -19.51
C THR A 120 -2.99 -1.82 -19.09
N ASN A 121 -3.29 -0.92 -20.02
CA ASN A 121 -4.33 0.10 -19.89
C ASN A 121 -5.67 -0.31 -20.54
N GLU A 122 -5.75 -1.50 -21.14
CA GLU A 122 -6.95 -1.98 -21.81
C GLU A 122 -7.95 -2.56 -20.79
N PRO A 123 -9.19 -2.03 -20.73
CA PRO A 123 -10.23 -2.59 -19.87
C PRO A 123 -10.68 -3.96 -20.37
N TYR A 124 -10.96 -4.87 -19.44
CA TYR A 124 -11.64 -6.12 -19.80
C TYR A 124 -13.14 -5.89 -19.98
N LYS A 125 -13.75 -6.74 -20.81
CA LYS A 125 -15.18 -6.66 -21.13
C LYS A 125 -16.01 -7.50 -20.17
N THR A 126 -17.13 -6.93 -19.74
CA THR A 126 -18.19 -7.59 -19.00
C THR A 126 -19.47 -7.64 -19.83
N LYS A 127 -20.50 -8.35 -19.33
CA LYS A 127 -21.83 -8.31 -19.96
C LYS A 127 -22.47 -6.91 -19.97
N LYS A 128 -22.01 -5.99 -19.12
CA LYS A 128 -22.53 -4.62 -18.99
C LYS A 128 -21.68 -3.58 -19.75
N GLY A 129 -20.67 -4.03 -20.50
CA GLY A 129 -19.69 -3.16 -21.13
C GLY A 129 -18.29 -3.32 -20.52
N GLU A 130 -17.40 -2.40 -20.85
CA GLU A 130 -16.04 -2.34 -20.32
C GLU A 130 -16.04 -1.88 -18.86
N ILE A 131 -15.12 -2.42 -18.06
CA ILE A 131 -14.91 -1.93 -16.70
C ILE A 131 -14.19 -0.58 -16.75
N GLU A 132 -14.49 0.30 -15.81
CA GLU A 132 -13.62 1.45 -15.53
C GLU A 132 -12.48 0.97 -14.63
N LEU A 133 -11.24 1.06 -15.12
CA LEU A 133 -10.05 0.67 -14.36
C LEU A 133 -9.57 1.83 -13.48
N VAL A 134 -8.93 1.51 -12.35
CA VAL A 134 -8.26 2.50 -11.49
C VAL A 134 -7.09 3.15 -12.21
N ILE A 135 -6.26 2.33 -12.89
CA ILE A 135 -5.13 2.80 -13.69
C ILE A 135 -5.50 2.77 -15.16
N ARG A 136 -5.49 3.95 -15.80
CA ARG A 136 -5.92 4.18 -17.19
C ARG A 136 -4.81 4.85 -18.00
N GLY A 137 -4.91 4.79 -19.32
CA GLY A 137 -3.89 5.30 -20.25
C GLY A 137 -3.64 6.80 -20.18
N ASP A 138 -4.59 7.58 -19.68
CA ASP A 138 -4.52 9.04 -19.53
C ASP A 138 -4.11 9.48 -18.11
N MET A 139 -3.87 8.52 -17.20
CA MET A 139 -3.56 8.82 -15.81
C MET A 139 -2.17 9.45 -15.66
N LYS A 140 -2.10 10.53 -14.88
CA LYS A 140 -0.85 11.16 -14.44
C LYS A 140 -0.51 10.75 -13.02
N LEU A 141 0.76 10.93 -12.65
CA LEU A 141 1.18 10.87 -11.26
C LEU A 141 0.59 12.06 -10.48
N SER A 142 0.64 12.01 -9.15
CA SER A 142 0.11 13.07 -8.27
C SER A 142 0.77 14.44 -8.48
N ASP A 143 1.97 14.50 -9.07
CA ASP A 143 2.67 15.73 -9.46
C ASP A 143 2.37 16.19 -10.90
N GLY A 144 1.49 15.49 -11.61
CA GLY A 144 1.11 15.78 -13.00
C GLY A 144 2.03 15.19 -14.06
N SER A 145 3.12 14.51 -13.67
CA SER A 145 4.03 13.87 -14.61
C SER A 145 3.48 12.55 -15.17
N GLU A 146 4.13 12.03 -16.22
CA GLU A 146 3.79 10.73 -16.81
C GLU A 146 4.19 9.57 -15.89
N PRO A 147 3.50 8.41 -15.98
CA PRO A 147 3.93 7.20 -15.30
C PRO A 147 5.39 6.84 -15.61
N PRO A 148 6.16 6.33 -14.63
CA PRO A 148 7.60 6.08 -14.80
C PRO A 148 7.92 4.98 -15.82
N TYR A 149 6.93 4.13 -16.12
CA TYR A 149 7.02 3.05 -17.11
C TYR A 149 5.72 2.99 -17.93
N PRO A 150 5.78 2.53 -19.20
CA PRO A 150 4.57 2.31 -19.97
C PRO A 150 3.65 1.30 -19.28
N LEU A 151 2.33 1.44 -19.46
CA LEU A 151 1.34 0.52 -18.89
C LEU A 151 1.25 -0.77 -19.72
N THR A 152 2.35 -1.55 -19.73
CA THR A 152 2.53 -2.80 -20.47
C THR A 152 3.14 -3.87 -19.56
N LYS A 153 3.17 -5.13 -20.01
CA LYS A 153 3.84 -6.22 -19.27
C LYS A 153 5.32 -5.92 -19.04
N GLU A 154 6.02 -5.34 -20.01
CA GLU A 154 7.43 -4.95 -19.92
C GLU A 154 7.64 -3.74 -18.99
N GLY A 155 6.68 -2.80 -18.96
CA GLY A 155 6.69 -1.71 -18.00
C GLY A 155 6.47 -2.19 -16.57
N GLN A 156 5.52 -3.11 -16.36
CA GLN A 156 5.32 -3.78 -15.06
C GLN A 156 6.58 -4.52 -14.59
N VAL A 157 7.29 -5.21 -15.50
CA VAL A 157 8.60 -5.84 -15.20
C VAL A 157 9.61 -4.79 -14.73
N SER A 158 9.74 -3.68 -15.46
CA SER A 158 10.69 -2.62 -15.12
C SER A 158 10.38 -2.00 -13.76
N PHE A 159 9.10 -1.70 -13.49
CA PHE A 159 8.65 -1.21 -12.20
C PHE A 159 9.00 -2.17 -11.05
N VAL A 160 8.61 -3.44 -11.18
CA VAL A 160 8.84 -4.44 -10.11
C VAL A 160 10.34 -4.62 -9.88
N ARG A 161 11.15 -4.71 -10.93
CA ARG A 161 12.60 -4.82 -10.82
C ARG A 161 13.22 -3.64 -10.07
N ASP A 162 12.86 -2.43 -10.45
CA ASP A 162 13.46 -1.22 -9.89
C ASP A 162 12.99 -0.99 -8.45
N LEU A 163 11.74 -1.31 -8.13
CA LEU A 163 11.24 -1.29 -6.74
C LEU A 163 11.98 -2.31 -5.86
N LEU A 164 12.15 -3.56 -6.32
CA LEU A 164 12.86 -4.60 -5.57
C LEU A 164 14.35 -4.24 -5.40
N SER A 165 14.97 -3.68 -6.44
CA SER A 165 16.35 -3.17 -6.38
C SER A 165 16.48 -2.06 -5.34
N LEU A 166 15.59 -1.05 -5.38
CA LEU A 166 15.55 0.03 -4.40
C LEU A 166 15.34 -0.50 -2.98
N ALA A 167 14.40 -1.42 -2.79
CA ALA A 167 14.15 -2.06 -1.50
C ALA A 167 15.40 -2.74 -0.94
N GLY A 168 16.19 -3.39 -1.80
CA GLY A 168 17.47 -4.00 -1.43
C GLY A 168 18.54 -3.01 -0.95
N THR A 169 18.36 -1.71 -1.19
CA THR A 169 19.26 -0.65 -0.69
C THR A 169 18.84 -0.03 0.64
N ILE A 170 17.63 -0.34 1.13
CA ILE A 170 17.09 0.24 2.36
C ILE A 170 17.51 -0.62 3.55
N LYS A 171 18.13 0.02 4.55
CA LYS A 171 18.55 -0.66 5.78
C LYS A 171 17.33 -1.14 6.57
N GLY A 172 17.36 -2.38 7.05
CA GLY A 172 16.25 -2.97 7.82
C GLY A 172 15.04 -3.34 6.96
N MET A 173 15.11 -3.19 5.62
CA MET A 173 14.09 -3.75 4.74
C MET A 173 13.96 -5.24 5.01
N LYS A 174 12.75 -5.76 5.22
CA LYS A 174 12.46 -7.19 5.43
C LYS A 174 11.65 -7.83 4.31
N GLY A 175 11.06 -7.03 3.42
CA GLY A 175 10.33 -7.57 2.28
C GLY A 175 9.45 -6.57 1.54
N VAL A 176 9.00 -7.02 0.38
CA VAL A 176 8.06 -6.33 -0.50
C VAL A 176 6.89 -7.26 -0.79
N TYR A 177 5.67 -6.80 -0.54
CA TYR A 177 4.43 -7.52 -0.81
C TYR A 177 3.70 -6.86 -1.98
N TYR A 178 3.40 -7.65 -3.00
CA TYR A 178 2.58 -7.21 -4.13
C TYR A 178 1.11 -7.39 -3.78
N TRP A 179 0.33 -6.32 -3.90
CA TRP A 179 -1.07 -6.33 -3.52
C TRP A 179 -1.94 -6.92 -4.63
N GLU A 180 -2.82 -7.85 -4.26
CA GLU A 180 -3.77 -8.52 -5.15
C GLU A 180 -3.18 -9.00 -6.50
N PRO A 181 -2.12 -9.84 -6.49
CA PRO A 181 -1.41 -10.23 -7.71
C PRO A 181 -2.26 -11.09 -8.66
N ALA A 182 -3.38 -11.65 -8.18
CA ALA A 182 -4.23 -12.58 -8.90
C ALA A 182 -5.73 -12.28 -8.72
N TRP A 183 -6.09 -11.03 -8.45
CA TRP A 183 -7.49 -10.62 -8.47
C TRP A 183 -7.95 -10.55 -9.93
N LEU A 184 -8.31 -11.70 -10.48
CA LEU A 184 -8.69 -11.84 -11.88
C LEU A 184 -10.12 -11.34 -12.15
N PRO A 185 -10.45 -10.97 -13.40
CA PRO A 185 -11.78 -10.51 -13.80
C PRO A 185 -12.78 -11.68 -13.93
N LEU A 186 -12.95 -12.46 -12.86
CA LEU A 186 -13.86 -13.59 -12.83
C LEU A 186 -15.32 -13.15 -12.65
N LYS A 187 -16.25 -13.98 -13.13
CA LYS A 187 -17.69 -13.74 -12.92
C LYS A 187 -18.00 -13.67 -11.41
N GLY A 188 -18.57 -12.54 -10.98
CA GLY A 188 -18.90 -12.30 -9.57
C GLY A 188 -17.77 -11.68 -8.75
N SER A 189 -16.57 -11.55 -9.32
CA SER A 189 -15.46 -10.79 -8.73
C SER A 189 -15.85 -9.31 -8.67
N THR A 190 -15.81 -8.73 -7.48
CA THR A 190 -16.14 -7.32 -7.24
C THR A 190 -15.41 -6.81 -6.02
N TRP A 191 -14.96 -5.55 -6.04
CA TRP A 191 -14.34 -4.91 -4.89
C TRP A 191 -15.32 -4.73 -3.71
N ALA A 192 -16.59 -4.49 -4.04
CA ALA A 192 -17.66 -4.42 -3.05
C ALA A 192 -18.99 -4.97 -3.58
N THR A 193 -19.79 -5.56 -2.70
CA THR A 193 -21.20 -5.86 -2.97
C THR A 193 -22.03 -4.57 -2.94
N ALA A 194 -23.26 -4.60 -3.45
CA ALA A 194 -24.14 -3.42 -3.38
C ALA A 194 -24.43 -3.00 -1.92
N ALA A 195 -24.59 -3.96 -1.00
CA ALA A 195 -24.81 -3.66 0.41
C ALA A 195 -23.58 -2.98 1.05
N ALA A 196 -22.36 -3.43 0.71
CA ALA A 196 -21.13 -2.81 1.18
C ALA A 196 -20.96 -1.38 0.63
N ARG A 197 -21.22 -1.16 -0.67
CA ARG A 197 -21.19 0.19 -1.25
C ARG A 197 -22.18 1.14 -0.58
N ARG A 198 -23.38 0.67 -0.24
CA ARG A 198 -24.34 1.46 0.56
C ARG A 198 -23.81 1.83 1.93
N TYR A 199 -23.19 0.87 2.62
CA TYR A 199 -22.61 1.12 3.93
C TYR A 199 -21.51 2.21 3.90
N MET A 200 -20.74 2.27 2.81
CA MET A 200 -19.65 3.23 2.61
C MET A 200 -20.08 4.54 1.92
N ASP A 201 -21.36 4.71 1.59
CA ASP A 201 -21.88 5.81 0.76
C ASP A 201 -21.21 5.91 -0.63
N GLU A 202 -20.89 4.75 -1.23
CA GLU A 202 -20.24 4.64 -2.54
C GLU A 202 -21.14 3.94 -3.57
N GLU A 203 -22.47 4.01 -3.44
CA GLU A 203 -23.40 3.41 -4.41
C GLU A 203 -23.26 3.97 -5.84
N TYR A 204 -22.67 5.16 -5.97
CA TYR A 204 -22.36 5.79 -7.25
C TYR A 204 -21.24 5.05 -8.03
N LYS A 205 -20.39 4.27 -7.34
CA LYS A 205 -19.34 3.47 -7.98
C LYS A 205 -19.90 2.16 -8.55
N ALA A 206 -19.37 1.77 -9.70
CA ALA A 206 -19.68 0.47 -10.29
C ALA A 206 -19.13 -0.68 -9.43
N GLY A 207 -19.71 -1.87 -9.59
CA GLY A 207 -19.09 -3.12 -9.13
C GLY A 207 -18.16 -3.70 -10.18
N GLY A 208 -17.54 -4.82 -9.84
CA GLY A 208 -16.51 -5.44 -10.66
C GLY A 208 -15.13 -5.23 -10.04
N ASN A 209 -14.10 -5.65 -10.78
CA ASN A 209 -12.73 -5.55 -10.32
C ASN A 209 -11.98 -4.52 -11.16
N GLU A 210 -11.91 -3.30 -10.64
CA GLU A 210 -11.25 -2.14 -11.25
C GLU A 210 -9.71 -2.17 -11.10
N TRP A 211 -9.17 -3.12 -10.33
CA TRP A 211 -7.73 -3.32 -10.10
C TRP A 211 -7.11 -4.44 -10.94
N ALA A 212 -7.93 -5.19 -11.70
CA ALA A 212 -7.49 -6.40 -12.41
C ALA A 212 -6.31 -6.18 -13.37
N ASN A 213 -6.15 -4.97 -13.94
CA ASN A 213 -5.07 -4.65 -14.86
C ASN A 213 -3.70 -4.49 -14.18
N GLN A 214 -3.67 -4.52 -12.85
CA GLN A 214 -2.45 -4.40 -12.04
C GLN A 214 -1.99 -5.74 -11.46
N CYS A 215 -2.68 -6.84 -11.74
CA CYS A 215 -2.26 -8.16 -11.31
C CYS A 215 -0.90 -8.58 -11.92
N ILE A 216 -0.21 -9.53 -11.27
CA ILE A 216 0.91 -10.28 -11.86
C ILE A 216 0.40 -11.47 -12.71
N PHE A 217 -0.90 -11.65 -12.82
CA PHE A 217 -1.54 -12.54 -13.78
C PHE A 217 -2.42 -11.72 -14.73
N ASP A 218 -2.32 -11.98 -16.03
CA ASP A 218 -3.17 -11.31 -17.01
C ASP A 218 -4.62 -11.79 -16.93
N TYR A 219 -5.53 -11.15 -17.68
CA TYR A 219 -6.97 -11.49 -17.65
C TYR A 219 -7.28 -12.95 -18.01
N GLY A 220 -6.38 -13.64 -18.70
CA GLY A 220 -6.50 -15.08 -19.01
C GLY A 220 -5.99 -15.99 -17.90
N GLY A 221 -5.47 -15.44 -16.80
CA GLY A 221 -4.85 -16.19 -15.71
C GLY A 221 -3.42 -16.64 -16.01
N ASN A 222 -2.75 -16.06 -17.00
CA ASN A 222 -1.34 -16.36 -17.28
C ASN A 222 -0.46 -15.42 -16.48
N ALA A 223 0.57 -15.95 -15.81
CA ALA A 223 1.54 -15.11 -15.12
C ALA A 223 2.22 -14.13 -16.11
N THR A 224 2.29 -12.86 -15.74
CA THR A 224 3.08 -11.87 -16.46
C THR A 224 4.58 -12.13 -16.21
N PRO A 225 5.48 -11.61 -17.08
CA PRO A 225 6.91 -11.78 -16.86
C PRO A 225 7.42 -11.14 -15.56
N ALA A 226 6.68 -10.18 -14.98
CA ALA A 226 7.04 -9.49 -13.74
C ALA A 226 7.13 -10.44 -12.53
N LEU A 227 6.39 -11.57 -12.54
CA LEU A 227 6.49 -12.61 -11.52
C LEU A 227 7.93 -13.11 -11.33
N ASN A 228 8.70 -13.15 -12.41
CA ASN A 228 10.08 -13.66 -12.36
C ASN A 228 11.04 -12.69 -11.67
N GLU A 229 10.71 -11.40 -11.54
CA GLU A 229 11.55 -10.44 -10.84
C GLU A 229 11.59 -10.74 -9.33
N PHE A 230 10.48 -11.21 -8.73
CA PHE A 230 10.46 -11.70 -7.34
C PHE A 230 11.32 -12.93 -7.11
N LYS A 231 11.48 -13.80 -8.13
CA LYS A 231 12.38 -14.97 -8.05
C LYS A 231 13.85 -14.58 -8.19
N ARG A 232 14.13 -13.48 -8.89
CA ARG A 232 15.49 -12.96 -9.14
C ARG A 232 15.97 -12.08 -8.00
N ALA A 233 15.05 -11.42 -7.29
CA ALA A 233 15.38 -10.60 -6.14
C ALA A 233 15.99 -11.48 -5.05
N ASN A 234 17.30 -11.32 -4.86
CA ASN A 234 18.03 -11.92 -3.76
C ASN A 234 18.22 -10.85 -2.70
N PHE A 235 17.24 -10.71 -1.81
CA PHE A 235 17.45 -9.97 -0.59
C PHE A 235 18.30 -10.87 0.31
N GLY A 236 19.59 -10.53 0.47
CA GLY A 236 20.58 -11.34 1.17
C GLY A 236 20.37 -11.40 2.69
N TYR A 237 19.20 -11.84 3.13
CA TYR A 237 18.85 -12.13 4.51
C TYR A 237 19.48 -13.44 4.99
#